data_AF-A0A9Q5Z4E3-F1
#
_entry.id   AF-A0A9Q5Z4E3-F1
#
_cell.length_a   1.000
_cell.length_b   1.000
_cell.length_c   1.000
_cell.angle_alpha   90.00
_cell.angle_beta   90.00
_cell.angle_gamma   90.00
#
_symmetry.space_group_name_H-M   'P 1'
#
loop_
_entity.id
_entity.type
_entity.pdbx_description
1 polymer ?
#
loop_
_entity_poly.entity_id
_entity_poly.type
_entity_poly.pdbx_seq_one_letter_code
_entity_poly.pdbx_strand_id
1 'polypeptide(L)'
;MVDSDIISRAELIQQAIATLQLSIQQIQASGEVAPPGCCVLRYQARGKKQAYWYYKLHATKPIFSTTQPNKLSKYKHLGKAGSPAHIDAVLSVARRTQIDHLTSCIDSLRQNWVDLYDSLKEKK
;
A
#
# COMPACT_ATOMS: atom_id res chain seq x y z
N MET A 1 -7.72 10.60 40.65
CA MET A 1 -8.59 9.76 39.80
C MET A 1 -8.10 9.94 38.37
N VAL A 2 -7.78 8.86 37.65
CA VAL A 2 -7.55 8.96 36.19
C VAL A 2 -8.88 9.44 35.61
N ASP A 3 -8.85 10.51 34.82
CA ASP A 3 -10.03 11.17 34.28
C ASP A 3 -10.83 10.16 33.43
N SER A 4 -12.09 9.88 33.79
CA SER A 4 -12.91 8.85 33.12
C SER A 4 -13.10 9.14 31.62
N ASP A 5 -13.02 10.42 31.23
CA ASP A 5 -13.03 10.88 29.84
C ASP A 5 -11.81 10.37 29.04
N ILE A 6 -10.66 10.30 29.68
CA ILE A 6 -9.42 9.95 29.00
C ILE A 6 -9.38 8.46 28.73
N ILE A 7 -9.90 7.65 29.65
CA ILE A 7 -10.07 6.21 29.45
C ILE A 7 -11.03 5.94 28.27
N SER A 8 -12.19 6.61 28.23
CA SER A 8 -13.17 6.39 27.16
C SER A 8 -12.64 6.82 25.79
N ARG A 9 -11.93 7.95 25.70
CA ARG A 9 -11.30 8.41 24.47
C ARG A 9 -10.18 7.48 24.01
N ALA A 10 -9.39 6.95 24.96
CA ALA A 10 -8.39 5.95 24.67
C ALA A 10 -9.06 4.71 24.06
N GLU A 11 -10.09 4.14 24.70
CA GLU A 11 -10.84 3.00 24.17
C GLU A 11 -11.36 3.22 22.74
N LEU A 12 -11.89 4.42 22.43
CA LEU A 12 -12.33 4.79 21.09
C LEU A 12 -11.18 4.75 20.06
N ILE A 13 -10.01 5.28 20.41
CA ILE A 13 -8.83 5.24 19.54
C ILE A 13 -8.39 3.79 19.30
N GLN A 14 -8.38 2.95 20.34
CA GLN A 14 -8.01 1.54 20.22
C GLN A 14 -8.98 0.77 19.32
N GLN A 15 -10.29 1.00 19.47
CA GLN A 15 -11.32 0.40 18.62
C GLN A 15 -11.13 0.81 17.16
N ALA A 16 -10.90 2.11 16.90
CA ALA A 16 -10.65 2.60 15.54
C ALA A 16 -9.40 1.95 14.91
N ILE A 17 -8.30 1.82 15.67
CA ILE A 17 -7.10 1.11 15.19
C ILE A 17 -7.42 -0.34 14.84
N ALA A 18 -8.17 -1.05 15.68
CA ALA A 18 -8.55 -2.44 15.44
C ALA A 18 -9.41 -2.58 14.17
N THR A 19 -10.35 -1.67 13.93
CA THR A 19 -11.14 -1.64 12.69
C THR A 19 -10.25 -1.47 11.46
N LEU A 20 -9.32 -0.52 11.47
CA LEU A 20 -8.41 -0.28 10.34
C LEU A 20 -7.47 -1.47 10.08
N GLN A 21 -6.98 -2.12 11.15
CA GLN A 21 -6.17 -3.33 11.04
C GLN A 21 -6.94 -4.48 10.40
N LEU A 22 -8.21 -4.66 10.77
CA LEU A 22 -9.07 -5.67 10.15
C LEU A 22 -9.28 -5.38 8.66
N SER A 23 -9.50 -4.11 8.28
CA SER A 23 -9.61 -3.72 6.87
C SER A 23 -8.32 -4.02 6.08
N ILE A 24 -7.14 -3.75 6.65
CA ILE A 24 -5.86 -4.10 6.03
C ILE A 24 -5.77 -5.61 5.79
N GLN A 25 -6.11 -6.43 6.80
CA GLN A 25 -6.09 -7.88 6.68
C GLN A 25 -7.04 -8.40 5.59
N GLN A 26 -8.25 -7.83 5.51
CA GLN A 26 -9.22 -8.17 4.45
C GLN A 26 -8.68 -7.84 3.06
N ILE A 27 -8.04 -6.67 2.89
CA ILE A 27 -7.43 -6.28 1.61
C ILE A 27 -6.29 -7.23 1.26
N GLN A 28 -5.42 -7.58 2.21
CA GLN A 28 -4.33 -8.53 2.01
C GLN A 28 -4.84 -9.93 1.63
N ALA A 29 -5.94 -10.38 2.23
CA ALA A 29 -6.57 -11.66 1.90
C ALA A 29 -7.24 -11.66 0.52
N SER A 30 -7.62 -10.48 -0.02
CA SER A 30 -8.30 -10.36 -1.31
C SER A 30 -7.39 -10.58 -2.54
N GLY A 31 -6.07 -10.67 -2.36
CA GLY A 31 -5.12 -11.01 -3.42
C GLY A 31 -3.76 -10.33 -3.28
N GLU A 32 -2.92 -10.48 -4.29
CA GLU A 32 -1.55 -9.95 -4.29
C GLU A 32 -1.52 -8.44 -4.07
N VAL A 33 -0.59 -7.99 -3.21
CA VAL A 33 -0.31 -6.59 -2.90
C VAL A 33 1.02 -6.22 -3.53
N ALA A 34 1.03 -5.16 -4.34
CA ALA A 34 2.25 -4.75 -5.03
C ALA A 34 3.32 -4.24 -4.03
N PRO A 35 4.61 -4.48 -4.27
CA PRO A 35 5.67 -3.93 -3.43
C PRO A 35 5.65 -2.39 -3.37
N PRO A 36 6.21 -1.78 -2.31
CA PRO A 36 6.30 -0.33 -2.19
C PRO A 36 6.97 0.33 -3.40
N GLY A 37 6.44 1.49 -3.80
CA GLY A 37 6.98 2.25 -4.94
C GLY A 37 6.71 1.63 -6.32
N CYS A 38 5.88 0.60 -6.43
CA CYS A 38 5.47 0.05 -7.72
C CYS A 38 4.33 0.87 -8.36
N CYS A 39 4.36 1.03 -9.69
CA CYS A 39 3.29 1.63 -10.49
C CYS A 39 3.15 0.95 -11.87
N VAL A 40 1.93 0.92 -12.41
CA VAL A 40 1.68 0.41 -13.76
C VAL A 40 1.87 1.55 -14.76
N LEU A 41 2.74 1.33 -15.74
CA LEU A 41 3.06 2.32 -16.77
C LEU A 41 2.71 1.77 -18.15
N ARG A 42 2.18 2.65 -18.99
CA ARG A 42 1.97 2.42 -20.42
C ARG A 42 3.24 2.78 -21.19
N TYR A 43 3.61 1.97 -22.17
CA TYR A 43 4.80 2.18 -22.99
C TYR A 43 4.52 1.90 -24.46
N GLN A 44 5.07 2.73 -25.35
CA GLN A 44 4.98 2.56 -26.80
C GLN A 44 6.26 1.92 -27.32
N ALA A 45 6.14 0.73 -27.91
CA ALA A 45 7.23 0.10 -28.64
C ALA A 45 7.13 0.44 -30.13
N ARG A 46 8.27 0.67 -30.77
CA ARG A 46 8.37 0.72 -32.23
C ARG A 46 8.51 -0.71 -32.77
N GLY A 47 7.47 -1.21 -33.43
CA GLY A 47 7.54 -2.46 -34.18
C GLY A 47 8.05 -2.23 -35.60
N LYS A 48 8.37 -3.31 -36.32
CA LYS A 48 8.87 -3.26 -37.71
C LYS A 48 7.87 -2.62 -38.69
N LYS A 49 6.57 -2.81 -38.48
CA LYS A 49 5.50 -2.31 -39.36
C LYS A 49 4.67 -1.18 -38.73
N GLN A 50 4.45 -1.24 -37.42
CA GLN A 50 3.69 -0.24 -36.69
C GLN A 50 4.13 -0.18 -35.23
N ALA A 51 3.90 0.96 -34.59
CA ALA A 51 4.05 1.08 -33.15
C ALA A 51 2.94 0.30 -32.43
N TYR A 52 3.26 -0.29 -31.28
CA TYR A 52 2.29 -0.97 -30.43
C TYR A 52 2.46 -0.56 -28.97
N TRP A 53 1.37 -0.65 -28.21
CA TRP A 53 1.35 -0.30 -26.79
C TRP A 53 1.40 -1.56 -25.93
N TYR A 54 2.19 -1.50 -24.86
CA TYR A 54 2.19 -2.51 -23.81
C TYR A 54 2.31 -1.84 -22.44
N TYR A 55 2.10 -2.62 -21.39
CA TYR A 55 2.16 -2.18 -20.00
C TYR A 55 3.27 -2.88 -19.26
N LYS A 56 3.84 -2.19 -18.27
CA LYS A 56 4.85 -2.73 -17.38
C LYS A 56 4.57 -2.29 -15.95
N LEU A 57 4.81 -3.19 -15.00
CA LEU A 57 4.92 -2.83 -13.59
C LEU A 57 6.33 -2.30 -13.37
N HIS A 58 6.42 -1.05 -12.91
CA HIS A 58 7.67 -0.36 -12.66
C HIS A 58 7.88 -0.19 -11.15
N ALA A 59 9.05 -0.56 -10.65
CA ALA A 59 9.47 -0.36 -9.27
C ALA A 59 10.60 0.68 -9.18
N THR A 60 10.69 1.38 -8.06
CA THR A 60 11.77 2.35 -7.80
C THR A 60 13.16 1.68 -7.75
N LYS A 61 13.22 0.47 -7.18
CA LYS A 61 14.42 -0.36 -7.03
C LYS A 61 14.32 -1.62 -7.90
N PRO A 62 15.46 -2.22 -8.34
CA PRO A 62 15.44 -3.47 -9.09
C PRO A 62 15.03 -4.62 -8.17
N ILE A 63 13.80 -5.12 -8.34
CA ILE A 63 13.22 -6.17 -7.48
C ILE A 63 12.65 -7.35 -8.26
N PHE A 64 12.43 -7.20 -9.57
CA PHE A 64 11.85 -8.27 -10.38
C PHE A 64 12.96 -9.18 -10.93
N SER A 65 12.81 -10.49 -10.76
CA SER A 65 13.73 -11.46 -11.35
C SER A 65 13.75 -11.36 -12.88
N THR A 66 14.92 -11.61 -13.45
CA THR A 66 15.10 -11.74 -14.90
C THR A 66 15.55 -13.14 -15.25
N THR A 67 15.68 -13.43 -16.55
CA THR A 67 16.25 -14.69 -17.04
C THR A 67 17.73 -14.87 -16.68
N GLN A 68 18.41 -13.81 -16.23
CA GLN A 68 19.78 -13.86 -15.74
C GLN A 68 19.79 -14.04 -14.21
N PRO A 69 20.44 -15.09 -13.68
CA PRO A 69 20.33 -15.48 -12.25
C PRO A 69 20.69 -14.38 -11.25
N ASN A 70 21.57 -13.45 -11.60
CA ASN A 70 22.09 -12.41 -10.71
C ASN A 70 21.67 -10.99 -11.10
N LYS A 71 20.62 -10.86 -11.93
CA LYS A 71 20.16 -9.55 -12.41
C LYS A 71 18.69 -9.35 -12.08
N LEU A 72 18.44 -8.33 -11.28
CA LEU A 72 17.11 -7.81 -11.02
C LEU A 72 16.78 -6.65 -11.96
N SER A 73 15.51 -6.52 -12.29
CA SER A 73 14.95 -5.47 -13.12
C SER A 73 14.03 -4.58 -12.30
N LYS A 74 13.96 -3.30 -12.69
CA LYS A 74 12.93 -2.36 -12.22
C LYS A 74 11.59 -2.58 -12.92
N TYR A 75 11.55 -3.40 -13.97
CA TYR A 75 10.38 -3.57 -14.83
C TYR A 75 9.98 -5.03 -14.92
N LYS A 76 8.68 -5.30 -14.74
CA LYS A 76 8.02 -6.56 -15.10
C LYS A 76 7.05 -6.29 -16.26
N HIS A 77 7.22 -7.01 -17.37
CA HIS A 77 6.36 -6.85 -18.54
C HIS A 77 4.96 -7.45 -18.26
N LEU A 78 3.90 -6.71 -18.58
CA LEU A 78 2.50 -7.11 -18.33
C LEU A 78 1.71 -7.39 -19.62
N GLY A 79 2.29 -7.10 -20.78
CA GLY A 79 1.64 -7.29 -22.08
C GLY A 79 0.67 -6.17 -22.45
N LYS A 80 -0.39 -6.54 -23.18
CA LYS A 80 -1.38 -5.60 -23.75
C LYS A 80 -2.39 -5.12 -22.72
N ALA A 81 -3.10 -4.04 -23.05
CA ALA A 81 -4.23 -3.56 -22.25
C ALA A 81 -5.26 -4.68 -22.01
N GLY A 82 -5.76 -4.77 -20.78
CA GLY A 82 -6.80 -5.73 -20.39
C GLY A 82 -6.34 -7.19 -20.31
N SER A 83 -5.05 -7.50 -20.48
CA SER A 83 -4.55 -8.85 -20.18
C SER A 83 -4.73 -9.17 -18.67
N PRO A 84 -4.84 -10.45 -18.27
CA PRO A 84 -4.88 -10.82 -16.87
C PRO A 84 -3.73 -10.21 -16.07
N ALA A 85 -2.48 -10.35 -16.54
CA ALA A 85 -1.31 -9.76 -15.91
C ALA A 85 -1.37 -8.22 -15.77
N HIS A 86 -1.97 -7.51 -16.73
CA HIS A 86 -2.19 -6.08 -16.63
C HIS A 86 -3.21 -5.74 -15.56
N ILE A 87 -4.37 -6.41 -15.57
CA ILE A 87 -5.43 -6.17 -14.58
C ILE A 87 -4.97 -6.54 -13.17
N ASP A 88 -4.33 -7.69 -13.00
CA ASP A 88 -3.81 -8.14 -11.71
C ASP A 88 -2.79 -7.17 -11.13
N ALA A 89 -1.90 -6.61 -11.96
CA ALA A 89 -0.94 -5.59 -11.54
C ALA A 89 -1.60 -4.26 -11.15
N VAL A 90 -2.66 -3.85 -11.85
CA VAL A 90 -3.41 -2.64 -11.49
C VAL A 90 -4.11 -2.85 -10.14
N LEU A 91 -4.75 -4.01 -9.95
CA LEU A 91 -5.43 -4.34 -8.70
C LEU A 91 -4.45 -4.47 -7.54
N SER A 92 -3.28 -5.08 -7.73
CA SER A 92 -2.28 -5.21 -6.67
C SER A 92 -1.69 -3.86 -6.24
N VAL A 93 -1.49 -2.94 -7.18
CA VAL A 93 -1.11 -1.55 -6.87
C VAL A 93 -2.24 -0.82 -6.13
N ALA A 94 -3.50 -1.02 -6.52
CA ALA A 94 -4.64 -0.42 -5.84
C ALA A 94 -4.77 -0.91 -4.38
N ARG A 95 -4.65 -2.23 -4.15
CA ARG A 95 -4.64 -2.81 -2.80
C ARG A 95 -3.54 -2.21 -1.94
N ARG A 96 -2.31 -2.11 -2.47
CA ARG A 96 -1.20 -1.49 -1.75
C ARG A 96 -1.51 -0.03 -1.39
N THR A 97 -2.02 0.78 -2.32
CA THR A 97 -2.41 2.17 -2.03
C THR A 97 -3.40 2.26 -0.87
N GLN A 98 -4.40 1.38 -0.85
CA GLN A 98 -5.38 1.35 0.25
C GLN A 98 -4.71 0.99 1.57
N ILE A 99 -3.85 -0.04 1.59
CA ILE A 99 -3.11 -0.44 2.79
C ILE A 99 -2.19 0.68 3.30
N ASP A 100 -1.46 1.35 2.40
CA ASP A 100 -0.56 2.46 2.75
C ASP A 100 -1.34 3.60 3.42
N HIS A 101 -2.51 3.94 2.87
CA HIS A 101 -3.38 4.96 3.43
C HIS A 101 -3.94 4.57 4.81
N LEU A 102 -4.47 3.35 4.95
CA LEU A 102 -4.98 2.85 6.22
C LEU A 102 -3.89 2.80 7.30
N THR A 103 -2.66 2.45 6.91
CA THR A 103 -1.50 2.45 7.81
C THR A 103 -1.18 3.86 8.29
N SER A 104 -1.20 4.86 7.40
CA SER A 104 -1.03 6.27 7.78
C SER A 104 -2.13 6.78 8.72
N CYS A 105 -3.37 6.31 8.56
CA CYS A 105 -4.46 6.61 9.50
C CYS A 105 -4.20 5.99 10.88
N ILE A 106 -3.71 4.74 10.93
CA ILE A 106 -3.32 4.09 12.20
C ILE A 106 -2.19 4.86 12.88
N ASP A 107 -1.19 5.30 12.14
CA ASP A 107 -0.07 6.05 12.71
C ASP A 107 -0.52 7.41 13.26
N SER A 108 -1.46 8.09 12.57
CA SER A 108 -2.11 9.30 13.10
C SER A 108 -2.87 9.02 14.41
N LEU A 109 -3.63 7.93 14.48
CA LEU A 109 -4.36 7.54 15.69
C LEU A 109 -3.41 7.20 16.86
N ARG A 110 -2.27 6.58 16.58
CA ARG A 110 -1.23 6.32 17.59
C ARG A 110 -0.62 7.62 18.11
N GLN A 111 -0.40 8.62 17.25
CA GLN A 111 0.06 9.93 17.70
C GLN A 111 -0.99 10.61 18.60
N ASN A 112 -2.26 10.60 18.20
CA ASN A 112 -3.35 11.15 19.01
C ASN A 112 -3.45 10.46 20.39
N TRP A 113 -3.14 9.16 20.47
CA TRP A 113 -3.05 8.44 21.74
C TRP A 113 -1.92 8.98 22.61
N VAL A 114 -0.73 9.24 22.05
CA VAL A 114 0.40 9.83 22.79
C VAL A 114 0.02 11.20 23.32
N ASP A 115 -0.58 12.05 22.49
CA ASP A 115 -0.99 13.41 22.87
C ASP A 115 -2.03 13.40 24.02
N LEU A 116 -2.94 12.42 23.99
CA LEU A 116 -3.91 12.20 25.08
C LEU A 116 -3.21 11.93 26.42
N TYR A 117 -2.14 11.13 26.42
CA TYR A 117 -1.37 10.83 27.64
C TYR A 117 -0.42 11.94 28.07
N ASP A 118 0.12 12.72 27.14
CA ASP A 118 0.95 13.87 27.52
C ASP A 118 0.11 14.99 28.13
N SER A 119 -1.14 15.18 27.65
CA SER A 119 -2.11 16.10 28.29
C SER A 119 -2.46 15.71 29.74
N LEU A 120 -2.34 14.42 30.10
CA LEU A 120 -2.50 13.96 31.49
C LEU A 120 -1.34 14.38 32.39
N LYS A 121 -0.12 14.46 31.84
CA LYS A 121 1.08 14.84 32.61
C LYS A 121 1.13 16.33 32.88
N GLU A 122 0.67 17.15 31.93
CA GLU A 122 0.64 18.61 32.07
C GLU A 122 -0.45 19.11 33.03
N LYS A 123 -1.51 18.31 33.26
CA LYS A 123 -2.57 18.62 34.23
C LYS A 123 -2.21 18.26 35.69
N LYS A 124 -1.06 17.66 35.95
CA LYS A 124 -0.55 17.33 37.29
C LYS A 124 0.41 18.39 37.79
#